data_AF-M2NNJ5-F1
#
_entry.id   AF-M2NNJ5-F1
#
_cell.length_a   1.000
_cell.length_b   1.000
_cell.length_c   1.000
_cell.angle_alpha   90.00
_cell.angle_beta   90.00
_cell.angle_gamma   90.00
#
_symmetry.space_group_name_H-M   'P 1'
#
loop_
_entity.id
_entity.type
_entity.pdbx_description
1 polymer ?
#
loop_
_entity_poly.entity_id
_entity_poly.type
_entity_poly.pdbx_seq_one_letter_code
_entity_poly.pdbx_strand_id
1 'polypeptide(L)'
;MPNYRIPVNQSRHRVAALALFRALLTQCRALPSTTSSERSQLQNVVRNRFKEARREQSGRRLRLLFEAGYEAVDHLDAAVLAGSEGSKAYILDLLARAPEKAKQTPSVTVSDEVLRQFNKQLSARPGQDTTGKQSMLNRPLRLDKLSGKRHVPVLFNAQGIPVLRFKKPQPESLSGYINHRLQVRHKRHALRHMLDDALEMARAEDGWDDLMRVYVTKAGETSRGEPSWVRELYQARKEVNERLDAERRKNQMMAEKMQAIVDGERQMAEKERSR
;
A
#
# COMPACT_ATOMS: atom_id res chain seq x y z
N MET A 1 -20.68 27.20 -20.06
CA MET A 1 -20.58 26.34 -18.86
C MET A 1 -19.43 26.86 -17.99
N PRO A 2 -19.67 27.38 -16.78
CA PRO A 2 -18.59 27.91 -15.95
C PRO A 2 -17.73 26.75 -15.40
N ASN A 3 -16.44 26.77 -15.74
CA ASN A 3 -15.47 25.71 -15.48
C ASN A 3 -14.97 25.71 -14.02
N TYR A 4 -15.82 25.35 -13.06
CA TYR A 4 -15.40 25.17 -11.67
C TYR A 4 -14.73 23.81 -11.46
N ARG A 5 -13.56 23.60 -12.08
CA ARG A 5 -12.70 22.45 -11.75
C ARG A 5 -11.93 22.75 -10.49
N ILE A 6 -11.93 21.82 -9.54
CA ILE A 6 -11.13 21.86 -8.32
C ILE A 6 -9.65 22.15 -8.70
N PRO A 7 -8.92 23.05 -8.01
CA PRO A 7 -7.57 23.49 -8.39
C PRO A 7 -6.57 22.34 -8.63
N VAL A 8 -6.66 21.25 -7.85
CA VAL A 8 -5.82 20.05 -8.05
C VAL A 8 -6.01 19.38 -9.41
N ASN A 9 -7.19 19.50 -10.00
CA ASN A 9 -7.52 18.94 -11.32
C ASN A 9 -7.26 19.95 -12.47
N GLN A 10 -6.75 21.13 -12.16
CA GLN A 10 -6.33 22.11 -13.16
C GLN A 10 -4.84 21.92 -13.49
N SER A 11 -4.54 21.51 -14.72
CA SER A 11 -3.17 21.32 -15.19
C SER A 11 -2.31 22.58 -15.04
N ARG A 12 -2.89 23.78 -15.28
CA ARG A 12 -2.21 25.08 -15.16
C ARG A 12 -1.72 25.35 -13.73
N HIS A 13 -2.56 25.10 -12.73
CA HIS A 13 -2.19 25.27 -11.32
C HIS A 13 -1.03 24.33 -10.94
N ARG A 14 -1.09 23.06 -11.35
CA ARG A 14 -0.03 22.10 -11.09
C ARG A 14 1.31 22.52 -11.70
N VAL A 15 1.30 23.03 -12.94
CA VAL A 15 2.52 23.53 -13.61
C VAL A 15 3.08 24.75 -12.88
N ALA A 16 2.24 25.73 -12.53
CA ALA A 16 2.66 26.93 -11.82
C ALA A 16 3.26 26.61 -10.43
N ALA A 17 2.60 25.74 -9.66
CA ALA A 17 3.09 25.31 -8.35
C ALA A 17 4.46 24.58 -8.45
N LEU A 18 4.63 23.71 -9.45
CA LEU A 18 5.90 23.02 -9.68
C LEU A 18 7.01 23.96 -10.16
N ALA A 19 6.68 24.97 -10.97
CA ALA A 19 7.62 25.97 -11.42
C ALA A 19 8.12 26.81 -10.24
N LEU A 20 7.20 27.33 -9.40
CA LEU A 20 7.53 28.11 -8.21
C LEU A 20 8.33 27.29 -7.20
N PHE A 21 7.94 26.04 -6.96
CA PHE A 21 8.70 25.12 -6.10
C PHE A 21 10.15 24.92 -6.58
N ARG A 22 10.35 24.76 -7.89
CA ARG A 22 11.69 24.58 -8.47
C ARG A 22 12.50 25.87 -8.43
N ALA A 23 11.88 27.03 -8.69
CA ALA A 23 12.53 28.33 -8.61
C ALA A 23 13.08 28.58 -7.21
N LEU A 24 12.22 28.45 -6.19
CA LEU A 24 12.60 28.62 -4.78
C LEU A 24 13.73 27.67 -4.37
N LEU A 25 13.64 26.37 -4.70
CA LEU A 25 14.68 25.42 -4.34
C LEU A 25 16.01 25.68 -5.05
N THR A 26 15.97 26.15 -6.30
CA THR A 26 17.17 26.52 -7.06
C THR A 26 17.83 27.75 -6.45
N GLN A 27 17.05 28.78 -6.11
CA GLN A 27 17.56 30.00 -5.48
C GLN A 27 18.10 29.76 -4.07
N CYS A 28 17.43 28.92 -3.27
CA CYS A 28 17.93 28.50 -1.95
C CYS A 28 19.30 27.79 -2.02
N ARG A 29 19.62 27.16 -3.17
CA ARG A 29 20.94 26.54 -3.41
C ARG A 29 21.96 27.55 -3.89
N ALA A 30 21.54 28.52 -4.70
CA ALA A 30 22.40 29.54 -5.29
C ALA A 30 22.79 30.66 -4.31
N LEU A 31 22.18 30.73 -3.12
CA LEU A 31 22.45 31.76 -2.13
C LEU A 31 23.95 31.79 -1.72
N PRO A 32 24.68 32.88 -2.06
CA PRO A 32 26.10 33.00 -1.74
C PRO A 32 26.29 33.19 -0.23
N SER A 33 27.42 32.75 0.31
CA SER A 33 27.86 32.97 1.72
C SER A 33 27.02 32.36 2.87
N THR A 34 26.00 31.55 2.58
CA THR A 34 25.22 30.82 3.59
C THR A 34 25.89 29.50 4.02
N THR A 35 25.71 29.07 5.27
CA THR A 35 26.24 27.77 5.72
C THR A 35 25.48 26.62 5.06
N SER A 36 26.12 25.48 4.82
CA SER A 36 25.46 24.29 4.23
C SER A 36 24.20 23.86 5.03
N SER A 37 24.26 23.99 6.37
CA SER A 37 23.13 23.73 7.27
C SER A 37 21.95 24.67 7.01
N GLU A 38 22.16 25.98 6.97
CA GLU A 38 21.13 26.99 6.74
C GLU A 38 20.45 26.82 5.37
N ARG A 39 21.23 26.50 4.31
CA ARG A 39 20.67 26.17 2.99
C ARG A 39 19.75 24.94 3.06
N SER A 40 20.14 23.92 3.83
CA SER A 40 19.32 22.72 4.00
C SER A 40 18.03 23.00 4.78
N GLN A 41 18.11 23.84 5.82
CA GLN A 41 16.96 24.27 6.61
C GLN A 41 15.99 25.10 5.77
N LEU A 42 16.49 26.05 4.97
CA LEU A 42 15.67 26.86 4.07
C LEU A 42 14.94 25.99 3.03
N GLN A 43 15.65 25.04 2.42
CA GLN A 43 15.03 24.08 1.51
C GLN A 43 13.97 23.20 2.22
N ASN A 44 14.20 22.83 3.47
CA ASN A 44 13.24 22.04 4.24
C ASN A 44 11.98 22.84 4.58
N VAL A 45 12.13 24.13 4.93
CA VAL A 45 10.99 25.05 5.13
C VAL A 45 10.14 25.11 3.87
N VAL A 46 10.74 25.32 2.70
CA VAL A 46 10.02 25.33 1.41
C VAL A 46 9.32 23.99 1.18
N ARG A 47 10.01 22.85 1.36
CA ARG A 47 9.40 21.52 1.16
C ARG A 47 8.22 21.27 2.10
N ASN A 48 8.34 21.64 3.38
CA ASN A 48 7.30 21.44 4.38
C ASN A 48 6.07 22.33 4.10
N ARG A 49 6.28 23.60 3.71
CA ARG A 49 5.18 24.50 3.31
C ARG A 49 4.41 24.00 2.10
N PHE A 50 5.10 23.52 1.07
CA PHE A 50 4.44 22.92 -0.09
C PHE A 50 3.73 21.60 0.25
N LYS A 51 4.25 20.83 1.22
CA LYS A 51 3.59 19.62 1.72
C LYS A 51 2.30 19.95 2.47
N GLU A 52 2.32 20.98 3.32
CA GLU A 52 1.14 21.51 4.03
C GLU A 52 0.06 21.99 3.06
N ALA A 53 0.45 22.81 2.06
CA ALA A 53 -0.46 23.39 1.09
C ALA A 53 -1.00 22.40 0.04
N ARG A 54 -0.51 21.15 -0.01
CA ARG A 54 -0.88 20.16 -1.05
C ARG A 54 -2.37 19.84 -1.10
N ARG A 55 -3.08 19.94 0.04
CA ARG A 55 -4.51 19.62 0.15
C ARG A 55 -5.40 20.86 0.14
N GLU A 56 -4.85 22.07 0.02
CA GLU A 56 -5.63 23.30 -0.03
C GLU A 56 -6.38 23.41 -1.36
N GLN A 57 -7.69 23.61 -1.29
CA GLN A 57 -8.58 23.72 -2.47
C GLN A 57 -9.19 25.12 -2.62
N SER A 58 -9.01 26.01 -1.64
CA SER A 58 -9.60 27.35 -1.66
C SER A 58 -8.81 28.26 -2.60
N GLY A 59 -9.45 28.72 -3.68
CA GLY A 59 -8.82 29.61 -4.66
C GLY A 59 -8.28 30.92 -4.05
N ARG A 60 -8.98 31.49 -3.07
CA ARG A 60 -8.53 32.70 -2.35
C ARG A 60 -7.25 32.44 -1.54
N ARG A 61 -7.17 31.30 -0.84
CA ARG A 61 -5.97 30.93 -0.08
C ARG A 61 -4.80 30.62 -1.00
N LEU A 62 -5.05 29.90 -2.10
CA LEU A 62 -4.03 29.61 -3.10
C LEU A 62 -3.45 30.90 -3.69
N ARG A 63 -4.30 31.88 -4.01
CA ARG A 63 -3.82 33.20 -4.50
C ARG A 63 -2.85 33.86 -3.53
N LEU A 64 -3.22 33.97 -2.25
CA LEU A 64 -2.34 34.55 -1.21
C LEU A 64 -1.03 33.77 -1.05
N LEU A 65 -1.09 32.43 -1.14
CA LEU A 65 0.11 31.58 -1.08
C LEU A 65 1.02 31.76 -2.28
N PHE A 66 0.47 31.96 -3.48
CA PHE A 66 1.25 32.27 -4.68
C PHE A 66 1.86 33.65 -4.60
N GLU A 67 1.10 34.68 -4.19
CA GLU A 67 1.60 36.05 -3.99
C GLU A 67 2.80 36.04 -3.02
N ALA A 68 2.65 35.42 -1.84
CA ALA A 68 3.75 35.26 -0.88
C ALA A 68 4.92 34.44 -1.44
N GLY A 69 4.64 33.45 -2.30
CA GLY A 69 5.65 32.64 -2.96
C GLY A 69 6.48 33.45 -3.98
N TYR A 70 5.84 34.35 -4.73
CA TYR A 70 6.52 35.24 -5.68
C TYR A 70 7.32 36.32 -4.96
N GLU A 71 6.79 36.91 -3.89
CA GLU A 71 7.54 37.84 -3.04
C GLU A 71 8.81 37.17 -2.46
N ALA A 72 8.70 35.91 -2.04
CA ALA A 72 9.86 35.16 -1.54
C ALA A 72 10.91 34.90 -2.63
N VAL A 73 10.48 34.65 -3.88
CA VAL A 73 11.37 34.53 -5.05
C VAL A 73 12.08 35.85 -5.30
N ASP A 74 11.38 36.99 -5.27
CA ASP A 74 11.95 38.31 -5.50
C ASP A 74 13.03 38.66 -4.45
N HIS A 75 12.78 38.37 -3.17
CA HIS A 75 13.78 38.55 -2.11
C HIS A 75 15.00 37.63 -2.27
N LEU A 76 14.80 36.39 -2.72
CA LEU A 76 15.88 35.45 -2.98
C LEU A 76 16.70 35.87 -4.22
N ASP A 77 16.05 36.32 -5.29
CA ASP A 77 16.72 36.83 -6.48
C ASP A 77 17.47 38.13 -6.20
N ALA A 78 16.93 39.04 -5.39
CA ALA A 78 17.65 40.24 -4.94
C ALA A 78 18.89 39.88 -4.10
N ALA A 79 18.84 38.81 -3.32
CA ALA A 79 20.00 38.32 -2.56
C ALA A 79 21.03 37.61 -3.46
N VAL A 80 20.60 36.88 -4.50
CA VAL A 80 21.48 36.10 -5.38
C VAL A 80 22.09 36.96 -6.50
N LEU A 81 21.29 37.76 -7.20
CA LEU A 81 21.68 38.53 -8.38
C LEU A 81 22.20 39.92 -8.04
N ALA A 82 21.52 40.63 -7.13
CA ALA A 82 21.91 41.99 -6.76
C ALA A 82 22.91 42.03 -5.59
N GLY A 83 23.21 40.89 -4.97
CA GLY A 83 24.14 40.81 -3.83
C GLY A 83 23.72 41.64 -2.63
N SER A 84 22.41 41.91 -2.48
CA SER A 84 21.88 42.76 -1.42
C SER A 84 22.01 42.06 -0.05
N GLU A 85 22.98 42.50 0.76
CA GLU A 85 23.15 42.01 2.14
C GLU A 85 21.91 42.23 3.00
N GLY A 86 21.11 43.28 2.73
CA GLY A 86 19.85 43.54 3.44
C GLY A 86 18.78 42.47 3.19
N SER A 87 18.62 42.03 1.94
CA SER A 87 17.67 40.97 1.59
C SER A 87 18.09 39.62 2.18
N LYS A 88 19.41 39.37 2.21
CA LYS A 88 19.99 38.18 2.83
C LYS A 88 19.81 38.19 4.36
N ALA A 89 20.10 39.30 5.03
CA ALA A 89 19.90 39.44 6.47
C ALA A 89 18.42 39.22 6.85
N TYR A 90 17.50 39.76 6.05
CA TYR A 90 16.06 39.53 6.23
C TYR A 90 15.68 38.04 6.12
N ILE A 91 16.21 37.31 5.13
CA ILE A 91 15.96 35.86 4.97
C ILE A 91 16.52 35.06 6.16
N LEU A 92 17.71 35.41 6.65
CA LEU A 92 18.32 34.73 7.79
C LEU A 92 17.58 35.02 9.11
N ASP A 93 17.12 36.25 9.31
CA ASP A 93 16.25 36.61 10.45
C ASP A 93 14.92 35.84 10.40
N LEU A 94 14.31 35.74 9.21
CA LEU A 94 13.10 34.95 9.01
C LEU A 94 13.34 33.46 9.29
N LEU A 95 14.50 32.92 8.88
CA LEU A 95 14.89 31.54 9.16
C LEU A 95 15.12 31.34 10.66
N ALA A 96 15.73 32.29 11.36
CA ALA A 96 15.92 32.23 12.80
C ALA A 96 14.57 32.19 13.54
N ARG A 97 13.61 33.01 13.10
CA ARG A 97 12.25 33.10 13.67
C ARG A 97 11.34 31.90 13.30
N ALA A 98 11.69 31.14 12.26
CA ALA A 98 10.89 30.00 11.82
C ALA A 98 10.87 28.89 12.87
N PRO A 99 9.73 28.18 13.06
CA PRO A 99 9.62 27.10 14.02
C PRO A 99 10.52 25.91 13.63
N GLU A 100 11.14 25.26 14.61
CA GLU A 100 12.06 24.12 14.38
C GLU A 100 11.44 22.98 13.56
N LYS A 101 10.13 22.73 13.72
CA LYS A 101 9.39 21.74 12.93
C LYS A 101 9.43 22.03 11.42
N ALA A 102 9.53 23.29 11.01
CA ALA A 102 9.62 23.67 9.61
C ALA A 102 11.03 23.48 9.03
N LYS A 103 12.07 23.56 9.89
CA LYS A 103 13.49 23.38 9.51
C LYS A 103 13.89 21.90 9.36
N GLN A 104 13.15 21.00 10.01
CA GLN A 104 13.39 19.55 9.96
C GLN A 104 13.15 18.99 8.56
N THR A 105 13.93 17.97 8.19
CA THR A 105 13.76 17.25 6.93
C THR A 105 12.34 16.67 6.85
N PRO A 106 11.61 16.89 5.75
CA PRO A 106 10.27 16.34 5.60
C PRO A 106 10.34 14.82 5.72
N SER A 107 9.58 14.24 6.67
CA SER A 107 9.43 12.79 6.75
C SER A 107 8.94 12.26 5.40
N VAL A 108 9.79 11.46 4.75
CA VAL A 108 9.45 10.73 3.54
C VAL A 108 8.55 9.58 3.99
N THR A 109 7.24 9.76 3.89
CA THR A 109 6.32 8.64 3.86
C THR A 109 6.63 7.85 2.58
N VAL A 110 7.41 6.78 2.71
CA VAL A 110 7.65 5.84 1.61
C VAL A 110 6.28 5.36 1.15
N SER A 111 5.99 5.48 -0.14
CA SER A 111 4.69 5.02 -0.65
C SER A 111 4.54 3.51 -0.41
N ASP A 112 3.33 3.07 -0.11
CA ASP A 112 3.01 1.65 0.05
C ASP A 112 3.44 0.83 -1.18
N GLU A 113 3.42 1.43 -2.37
CA GLU A 113 3.89 0.80 -3.60
C GLU A 113 5.38 0.52 -3.60
N VAL A 114 6.20 1.49 -3.17
CA VAL A 114 7.65 1.32 -3.05
C VAL A 114 7.98 0.27 -1.98
N LEU A 115 7.27 0.27 -0.86
CA LEU A 115 7.43 -0.76 0.18
C LEU A 115 7.05 -2.15 -0.34
N ARG A 116 5.96 -2.26 -1.11
CA ARG A 116 5.54 -3.52 -1.75
C ARG A 116 6.58 -4.01 -2.77
N GLN A 117 7.12 -3.11 -3.59
CA GLN A 117 8.16 -3.45 -4.56
C GLN A 117 9.44 -3.90 -3.86
N PHE A 118 9.87 -3.21 -2.81
CA PHE A 118 11.05 -3.58 -2.03
C PHE A 118 10.87 -4.94 -1.35
N ASN A 119 9.71 -5.19 -0.73
CA ASN A 119 9.39 -6.49 -0.13
C ASN A 119 9.32 -7.61 -1.17
N LYS A 120 8.79 -7.32 -2.37
CA LYS A 120 8.79 -8.26 -3.49
C LYS A 120 10.22 -8.60 -3.92
N GLN A 121 11.10 -7.60 -4.03
CA GLN A 121 12.51 -7.79 -4.36
C GLN A 121 13.27 -8.60 -3.29
N LEU A 122 12.98 -8.37 -2.00
CA LEU A 122 13.53 -9.18 -0.91
C LEU A 122 13.07 -10.64 -0.99
N SER A 123 11.78 -10.88 -1.30
CA SER A 123 11.24 -12.23 -1.48
C SER A 123 11.71 -12.93 -2.76
N ALA A 124 12.14 -12.16 -3.77
CA ALA A 124 12.55 -12.65 -5.07
C ALA A 124 14.07 -12.85 -5.21
N ARG A 125 14.86 -12.58 -4.16
CA ARG A 125 16.30 -12.90 -4.16
C ARG A 125 16.46 -14.42 -4.27
N PRO A 126 16.92 -14.94 -5.43
CA PRO A 126 17.21 -16.35 -5.56
C PRO A 126 18.47 -16.63 -4.75
N GLY A 127 18.41 -17.54 -3.79
CA GLY A 127 19.62 -18.05 -3.11
C GLY A 127 19.96 -17.45 -1.75
N GLN A 128 19.08 -16.66 -1.10
CA GLN A 128 19.12 -16.62 0.37
C GLN A 128 18.38 -17.84 0.91
N ASP A 129 19.03 -19.00 0.76
CA ASP A 129 18.79 -20.13 1.65
C ASP A 129 18.81 -19.57 3.08
N THR A 130 17.70 -19.69 3.78
CA THR A 130 17.64 -19.39 5.20
C THR A 130 18.55 -20.36 5.92
N THR A 131 19.86 -20.04 5.97
CA THR A 131 20.86 -20.54 6.91
C THR A 131 20.52 -21.89 7.54
N GLY A 132 20.81 -22.99 6.82
CA GLY A 132 20.81 -24.34 7.37
C GLY A 132 19.48 -24.90 7.91
N LYS A 133 18.37 -24.17 7.84
CA LYS A 133 17.07 -24.65 8.34
C LYS A 133 16.45 -25.59 7.31
N GLN A 134 16.55 -26.89 7.56
CA GLN A 134 15.90 -27.90 6.73
C GLN A 134 14.40 -27.60 6.61
N SER A 135 13.86 -27.69 5.39
CA SER A 135 12.44 -27.48 5.12
C SER A 135 11.59 -28.35 6.05
N MET A 136 10.59 -27.74 6.68
CA MET A 136 9.67 -28.40 7.61
C MET A 136 8.92 -29.57 6.96
N LEU A 137 8.80 -29.55 5.63
CA LEU A 137 8.15 -30.58 4.83
C LEU A 137 9.06 -31.79 4.53
N ASN A 138 10.38 -31.68 4.76
CA ASN A 138 11.35 -32.75 4.50
C ASN A 138 11.59 -33.60 5.76
N ARG A 139 10.50 -34.17 6.29
CA ARG A 139 10.48 -35.04 7.47
C ARG A 139 9.93 -36.43 7.08
N PRO A 140 10.28 -37.52 7.77
CA PRO A 140 11.00 -37.59 9.05
C PRO A 140 12.52 -37.38 8.95
N LEU A 141 13.13 -36.79 10.00
CA LEU A 141 14.59 -36.60 10.09
C LEU A 141 15.31 -37.89 10.55
N ARG A 142 16.59 -38.04 10.21
CA ARG A 142 17.48 -39.07 10.77
C ARG A 142 17.83 -38.75 12.23
N LEU A 143 18.11 -39.78 13.04
CA LEU A 143 18.44 -39.66 14.47
C LEU A 143 19.62 -38.69 14.72
N ASP A 144 20.66 -38.74 13.90
CA ASP A 144 21.86 -37.88 14.06
C ASP A 144 21.58 -36.38 13.96
N LYS A 145 20.45 -36.01 13.33
CA LYS A 145 20.01 -34.61 13.17
C LYS A 145 18.97 -34.20 14.22
N LEU A 146 18.58 -35.11 15.10
CA LEU A 146 17.59 -34.88 16.13
C LEU A 146 18.28 -34.48 17.44
N SER A 147 17.83 -33.38 18.04
CA SER A 147 18.22 -33.03 19.40
C SER A 147 17.28 -33.76 20.37
N GLY A 148 17.68 -34.95 20.82
CA GLY A 148 16.95 -35.75 21.82
C GLY A 148 15.83 -36.63 21.26
N LYS A 149 14.80 -36.88 22.07
CA LYS A 149 13.68 -37.78 21.72
C LYS A 149 12.85 -37.19 20.56
N ARG A 150 12.43 -38.05 19.63
CA ARG A 150 11.56 -37.66 18.51
C ARG A 150 10.19 -37.19 19.00
N HIS A 151 9.85 -35.96 18.66
CA HIS A 151 8.55 -35.38 18.95
C HIS A 151 7.65 -35.42 17.71
N VAL A 152 6.52 -36.13 17.80
CA VAL A 152 5.53 -36.19 16.72
C VAL A 152 4.73 -34.88 16.69
N PRO A 153 4.76 -34.12 15.58
CA PRO A 153 4.00 -32.88 15.48
C PRO A 153 2.50 -33.12 15.52
N VAL A 154 1.74 -32.15 16.03
CA VAL A 154 0.27 -32.22 16.05
C VAL A 154 -0.27 -31.46 14.86
N LEU A 155 -0.95 -32.16 13.94
CA LEU A 155 -1.74 -31.54 12.88
C LEU A 155 -3.08 -31.07 13.45
N PHE A 156 -3.43 -29.81 13.24
CA PHE A 156 -4.74 -29.28 13.62
C PHE A 156 -5.28 -28.35 12.52
N ASN A 157 -6.60 -28.18 12.53
CA ASN A 157 -7.29 -27.31 11.58
C ASN A 157 -7.61 -25.96 12.24
N ALA A 158 -7.03 -24.87 11.74
CA ALA A 158 -7.33 -23.51 12.13
C ALA A 158 -8.32 -22.89 11.14
N GLN A 159 -9.62 -23.11 11.35
CA GLN A 159 -10.72 -22.58 10.52
C GLN A 159 -10.55 -22.83 9.01
N GLY A 160 -10.10 -24.03 8.65
CA GLY A 160 -9.86 -24.46 7.25
C GLY A 160 -8.42 -24.30 6.77
N ILE A 161 -7.50 -23.85 7.64
CA ILE A 161 -6.06 -23.82 7.38
C ILE A 161 -5.40 -24.98 8.14
N PRO A 162 -4.81 -25.97 7.46
CA PRO A 162 -4.07 -27.04 8.14
C PRO A 162 -2.74 -26.50 8.66
N VAL A 163 -2.44 -26.79 9.92
CA VAL A 163 -1.23 -26.32 10.58
C VAL A 163 -0.56 -27.46 11.35
N LEU A 164 0.73 -27.64 11.11
CA LEU A 164 1.60 -28.50 11.92
C LEU A 164 2.21 -27.71 13.08
N ARG A 165 1.94 -28.15 14.32
CA ARG A 165 2.57 -27.60 15.52
C ARG A 165 3.62 -28.55 16.09
N PHE A 166 4.85 -28.04 16.17
CA PHE A 166 6.01 -28.81 16.67
C PHE A 166 6.27 -28.61 18.16
N LYS A 167 5.95 -27.45 18.73
CA LYS A 167 6.19 -27.11 20.14
C LYS A 167 5.01 -26.36 20.75
N LYS A 168 4.90 -26.41 22.08
CA LYS A 168 4.06 -25.52 22.89
C LYS A 168 4.96 -24.66 23.78
N PRO A 169 4.68 -23.36 23.97
CA PRO A 169 3.61 -22.57 23.35
C PRO A 169 3.82 -22.36 21.84
N GLN A 170 2.76 -22.00 21.12
CA GLN A 170 2.81 -21.75 19.69
C GLN A 170 3.71 -20.53 19.39
N PRO A 171 4.63 -20.61 18.42
CA PRO A 171 5.47 -19.45 18.07
C PRO A 171 4.61 -18.32 17.49
N GLU A 172 4.91 -17.09 17.90
CA GLU A 172 4.16 -15.90 17.49
C GLU A 172 4.09 -15.72 15.97
N SER A 173 5.16 -16.08 15.26
CA SER A 173 5.19 -16.04 13.79
C SER A 173 4.14 -16.95 13.15
N LEU A 174 3.86 -18.11 13.74
CA LEU A 174 2.84 -19.03 13.25
C LEU A 174 1.44 -18.51 13.58
N SER A 175 1.25 -17.97 14.79
CA SER A 175 -0.02 -17.31 15.18
C SER A 175 -0.34 -16.13 14.25
N GLY A 176 0.64 -15.26 14.00
CA GLY A 176 0.51 -14.14 13.07
C GLY A 176 0.18 -14.57 11.64
N TYR A 177 0.82 -15.63 11.14
CA TYR A 177 0.50 -16.20 9.83
C TYR A 177 -0.95 -16.70 9.74
N ILE A 178 -1.42 -17.43 10.76
CA ILE A 178 -2.81 -17.93 10.82
C ILE A 178 -3.79 -16.76 10.84
N ASN A 179 -3.56 -15.77 11.70
CA ASN A 179 -4.40 -14.60 11.84
C ASN A 179 -4.47 -13.79 10.52
N HIS A 180 -3.33 -13.55 9.88
CA HIS A 180 -3.29 -12.87 8.59
C HIS A 180 -4.09 -13.63 7.52
N ARG A 181 -3.90 -14.95 7.40
CA ARG A 181 -4.66 -15.76 6.45
C ARG A 181 -6.16 -15.73 6.75
N LEU A 182 -6.53 -15.80 8.01
CA LEU A 182 -7.92 -15.74 8.42
C LEU A 182 -8.56 -14.39 8.07
N GLN A 183 -7.87 -13.28 8.32
CA GLN A 183 -8.32 -11.94 7.92
C GLN A 183 -8.54 -11.84 6.41
N VAL A 184 -7.59 -12.35 5.60
CA VAL A 184 -7.72 -12.35 4.14
C VAL A 184 -8.96 -13.15 3.70
N ARG A 185 -9.20 -14.32 4.31
CA ARG A 185 -10.37 -15.14 4.02
C ARG A 185 -11.68 -14.48 4.46
N HIS A 186 -11.71 -13.86 5.64
CA HIS A 186 -12.86 -13.08 6.10
C HIS A 186 -13.22 -11.96 5.12
N LYS A 187 -12.22 -11.21 4.62
CA LYS A 187 -12.43 -10.17 3.60
C LYS A 187 -13.06 -10.72 2.32
N ARG A 188 -12.65 -11.92 1.87
CA ARG A 188 -13.24 -12.59 0.70
C ARG A 188 -14.68 -13.01 0.94
N HIS A 189 -14.98 -13.59 2.11
CA HIS A 189 -16.36 -13.94 2.45
C HIS A 189 -17.25 -12.70 2.56
N ALA A 190 -16.77 -11.63 3.20
CA ALA A 190 -17.48 -10.36 3.27
C ALA A 190 -17.76 -9.80 1.87
N LEU A 191 -16.78 -9.80 0.97
CA LEU A 191 -16.98 -9.40 -0.42
C LEU A 191 -18.03 -10.24 -1.14
N ARG A 192 -17.99 -11.57 -0.97
CA ARG A 192 -19.00 -12.46 -1.54
C ARG A 192 -20.41 -12.10 -1.04
N HIS A 193 -20.57 -11.89 0.27
CA HIS A 193 -21.86 -11.50 0.86
C HIS A 193 -22.34 -10.15 0.32
N MET A 194 -21.47 -9.13 0.24
CA MET A 194 -21.84 -7.85 -0.37
C MET A 194 -22.25 -7.97 -1.84
N LEU A 195 -21.60 -8.86 -2.61
CA LEU A 195 -22.00 -9.13 -3.99
C LEU A 195 -23.34 -9.85 -4.09
N ASP A 196 -23.63 -10.75 -3.16
CA ASP A 196 -24.94 -11.43 -3.08
C ASP A 196 -26.06 -10.42 -2.81
N ASP A 197 -25.85 -9.47 -1.88
CA ASP A 197 -26.82 -8.41 -1.60
C ASP A 197 -26.99 -7.46 -2.80
N ALA A 198 -25.88 -7.13 -3.49
CA ALA A 198 -25.90 -6.26 -4.66
C ALA A 198 -26.62 -6.87 -5.87
N LEU A 199 -26.69 -8.21 -5.97
CA LEU A 199 -27.39 -8.88 -7.07
C LEU A 199 -28.89 -8.58 -7.09
N GLU A 200 -29.51 -8.38 -5.92
CA GLU A 200 -30.93 -8.03 -5.85
C GLU A 200 -31.19 -6.63 -6.44
N MET A 201 -30.34 -5.66 -6.09
CA MET A 201 -30.40 -4.31 -6.66
C MET A 201 -30.12 -4.32 -8.16
N ALA A 202 -29.09 -5.04 -8.60
CA ALA A 202 -28.76 -5.12 -10.02
C ALA A 202 -29.88 -5.69 -10.89
N ARG A 203 -30.68 -6.63 -10.37
CA ARG A 203 -31.87 -7.13 -11.09
C ARG A 203 -32.92 -6.05 -11.28
N ALA A 204 -33.11 -5.18 -10.30
CA ALA A 204 -34.00 -4.04 -10.42
C ALA A 204 -33.48 -3.04 -11.46
N GLU A 205 -32.18 -2.72 -11.42
CA GLU A 205 -31.53 -1.81 -12.39
C GLU A 205 -31.60 -2.36 -13.82
N ASP A 206 -31.33 -3.65 -14.04
CA ASP A 206 -31.50 -4.27 -15.36
C ASP A 206 -32.96 -4.14 -15.86
N GLY A 207 -33.95 -4.29 -14.97
CA GLY A 207 -35.35 -4.06 -15.30
C GLY A 207 -35.66 -2.60 -15.66
N TRP A 208 -35.00 -1.64 -14.99
CA TRP A 208 -35.09 -0.22 -15.34
C TRP A 208 -34.43 0.08 -16.69
N ASP A 209 -33.27 -0.49 -16.98
CA ASP A 209 -32.59 -0.35 -18.26
C ASP A 209 -33.42 -0.91 -19.41
N ASP A 210 -34.11 -2.03 -19.19
CA ASP A 210 -35.03 -2.61 -20.17
C ASP A 210 -36.23 -1.69 -20.44
N LEU A 211 -36.82 -1.09 -19.40
CA LEU A 211 -37.89 -0.10 -19.56
C LEU A 211 -37.39 1.14 -20.31
N MET A 212 -36.24 1.68 -19.92
CA MET A 212 -35.63 2.86 -20.55
C MET A 212 -35.29 2.60 -22.02
N ARG A 213 -34.82 1.40 -22.35
CA ARG A 213 -34.53 0.99 -23.73
C ARG A 213 -35.77 1.07 -24.63
N VAL A 214 -36.96 0.73 -24.12
CA VAL A 214 -38.23 0.86 -24.86
C VAL A 214 -38.57 2.33 -25.14
N TYR A 215 -38.24 3.25 -24.25
CA TYR A 215 -38.47 4.69 -24.46
C TYR A 215 -37.43 5.32 -25.41
N VAL A 216 -36.16 4.95 -25.29
CA VAL A 216 -35.05 5.49 -26.10
C VAL A 216 -35.07 4.96 -27.53
N THR A 217 -35.42 3.69 -27.74
CA THR A 217 -35.52 3.11 -29.11
C THR A 217 -36.61 3.77 -29.95
N LYS A 218 -37.68 4.31 -29.33
CA LYS A 218 -38.67 5.14 -30.03
C LYS A 218 -38.11 6.49 -30.51
N ALA A 219 -36.99 6.96 -29.94
CA ALA A 219 -36.30 8.19 -30.32
C ALA A 219 -35.17 7.97 -31.34
N GLY A 220 -35.00 6.76 -31.89
CA GLY A 220 -34.10 6.47 -33.01
C GLY A 220 -32.64 6.17 -32.64
N GLU A 221 -32.28 6.11 -31.36
CA GLU A 221 -30.94 5.71 -30.92
C GLU A 221 -30.91 4.22 -30.52
N THR A 222 -30.26 3.39 -31.34
CA THR A 222 -29.94 1.99 -30.98
C THR A 222 -28.79 1.96 -29.97
N SER A 223 -29.09 1.83 -28.68
CA SER A 223 -28.10 1.51 -27.64
C SER A 223 -27.47 0.15 -27.93
N ARG A 224 -26.25 0.16 -28.47
CA ARG A 224 -25.44 -1.03 -28.71
C ARG A 224 -24.95 -1.63 -27.39
N GLY A 225 -25.63 -2.68 -26.94
CA GLY A 225 -25.01 -3.79 -26.19
C GLY A 225 -24.33 -3.47 -24.87
N GLU A 226 -24.92 -2.61 -24.03
CA GLU A 226 -24.44 -2.42 -22.66
C GLU A 226 -24.57 -3.74 -21.86
N PRO A 227 -23.52 -4.15 -21.12
CA PRO A 227 -23.56 -5.36 -20.32
C PRO A 227 -24.55 -5.21 -19.15
N SER A 228 -25.33 -6.24 -18.88
CA SER A 228 -26.26 -6.27 -17.74
C SER A 228 -25.50 -6.15 -16.42
N TRP A 229 -26.05 -5.36 -15.49
CA TRP A 229 -25.54 -5.18 -14.14
C TRP A 229 -25.41 -6.50 -13.40
N VAL A 230 -26.43 -7.35 -13.55
CA VAL A 230 -26.46 -8.69 -12.98
C VAL A 230 -25.28 -9.51 -13.50
N ARG A 231 -25.01 -9.48 -14.80
CA ARG A 231 -23.92 -10.24 -15.41
C ARG A 231 -22.56 -9.88 -14.80
N GLU A 232 -22.26 -8.60 -14.62
CA GLU A 232 -20.98 -8.16 -14.03
C GLU A 232 -20.83 -8.64 -12.59
N LEU A 233 -21.89 -8.50 -11.78
CA LEU A 233 -21.86 -8.96 -10.39
C LEU A 233 -21.76 -10.49 -10.29
N TYR A 234 -22.43 -11.25 -11.15
CA TYR A 234 -22.28 -12.70 -11.23
C TYR A 234 -20.84 -13.09 -11.55
N GLN A 235 -20.20 -12.40 -12.48
CA GLN A 235 -18.81 -12.65 -12.86
C GLN A 235 -17.86 -12.35 -11.69
N ALA A 236 -18.01 -11.19 -11.04
CA ALA A 236 -17.23 -10.84 -9.86
C ALA A 236 -17.40 -11.88 -8.72
N ARG A 237 -18.64 -12.31 -8.46
CA ARG A 237 -18.95 -13.33 -7.45
C ARG A 237 -18.32 -14.68 -7.79
N LYS A 238 -18.39 -15.08 -9.07
CA LYS A 238 -17.77 -16.31 -9.56
C LYS A 238 -16.27 -16.30 -9.32
N GLU A 239 -15.58 -15.21 -9.63
CA GLU A 239 -14.15 -15.07 -9.37
C GLU A 239 -13.80 -15.18 -7.88
N VAL A 240 -14.61 -14.59 -7.00
CA VAL A 240 -14.41 -14.71 -5.54
C VAL A 240 -14.57 -16.16 -5.08
N ASN A 241 -15.60 -16.86 -5.57
CA ASN A 241 -15.83 -18.27 -5.26
C ASN A 241 -14.69 -19.16 -5.77
N GLU A 242 -14.24 -18.96 -7.01
CA GLU A 242 -13.10 -19.70 -7.59
C GLU A 242 -11.83 -19.51 -6.75
N ARG A 243 -11.58 -18.30 -6.24
CA ARG A 243 -10.45 -18.04 -5.33
C ARG A 243 -10.59 -18.77 -4.00
N LEU A 244 -11.80 -18.82 -3.42
CA LEU A 244 -12.07 -19.56 -2.18
C LEU A 244 -11.91 -21.07 -2.38
N ASP A 245 -12.36 -21.61 -3.51
CA ASP A 245 -12.24 -23.03 -3.84
C ASP A 245 -10.80 -23.43 -4.16
N ALA A 246 -10.07 -22.59 -4.91
CA ALA A 246 -8.65 -22.80 -5.16
C ALA A 246 -7.85 -22.80 -3.84
N GLU A 247 -8.18 -21.91 -2.89
CA GLU A 247 -7.60 -21.93 -1.55
C GLU A 247 -7.93 -23.22 -0.79
N ARG A 248 -9.19 -23.67 -0.84
CA ARG A 248 -9.63 -24.92 -0.21
C ARG A 248 -8.87 -26.13 -0.74
N ARG A 249 -8.74 -26.26 -2.07
CA ARG A 249 -7.99 -27.35 -2.72
C ARG A 249 -6.52 -27.35 -2.32
N LYS A 250 -5.87 -26.17 -2.31
CA LYS A 250 -4.48 -26.03 -1.86
C LYS A 250 -4.30 -26.42 -0.39
N ASN A 251 -5.23 -26.01 0.46
CA ASN A 251 -5.20 -26.38 1.87
C ASN A 251 -5.40 -27.90 2.03
N GLN A 252 -6.30 -28.53 1.29
CA GLN A 252 -6.48 -29.99 1.33
C GLN A 252 -5.20 -30.75 0.95
N MET A 253 -4.58 -30.41 -0.19
CA MET A 253 -3.32 -31.03 -0.60
C MET A 253 -2.20 -30.81 0.42
N MET A 254 -2.18 -29.65 1.07
CA MET A 254 -1.22 -29.38 2.15
C MET A 254 -1.52 -30.24 3.38
N ALA A 255 -2.78 -30.38 3.77
CA ALA A 255 -3.19 -31.20 4.91
C ALA A 255 -2.77 -32.67 4.72
N GLU A 256 -2.95 -33.22 3.53
CA GLU A 256 -2.52 -34.59 3.19
C GLU A 256 -1.00 -34.76 3.32
N LYS A 257 -0.22 -33.80 2.79
CA LYS A 257 1.24 -33.80 2.95
C LYS A 257 1.66 -33.71 4.42
N MET A 258 0.97 -32.88 5.19
CA MET A 258 1.23 -32.72 6.62
C MET A 258 0.88 -33.99 7.41
N GLN A 259 -0.21 -34.68 7.03
CA GLN A 259 -0.61 -35.95 7.64
C GLN A 259 0.45 -37.03 7.38
N ALA A 260 0.94 -37.15 6.14
CA ALA A 260 2.02 -38.08 5.80
C ALA A 260 3.28 -37.86 6.65
N ILE A 261 3.60 -36.60 6.98
CA ILE A 261 4.72 -36.28 7.88
C ILE A 261 4.45 -36.77 9.30
N VAL A 262 3.24 -36.55 9.82
CA VAL A 262 2.86 -37.01 11.17
C VAL A 262 2.94 -38.53 11.25
N ASP A 263 2.43 -39.22 10.24
CA ASP A 263 2.46 -40.69 10.18
C ASP A 263 3.89 -41.23 10.10
N GLY A 264 4.74 -40.61 9.27
CA GLY A 264 6.15 -40.97 9.16
C GLY A 264 6.94 -40.72 10.46
N GLU A 265 6.73 -39.58 11.12
CA GLU A 265 7.36 -39.27 12.41
C GLU A 265 6.85 -40.23 13.51
N ARG A 266 5.58 -40.61 13.48
CA ARG A 266 4.99 -41.58 14.42
C ARG A 266 5.58 -42.97 14.25
N GLN A 267 5.68 -43.48 13.03
CA GLN A 267 6.30 -44.78 12.75
C GLN A 267 7.77 -44.82 13.19
N MET A 268 8.52 -43.74 12.94
CA MET A 268 9.91 -43.65 13.39
C MET A 268 10.03 -43.58 14.91
N ALA A 269 9.13 -42.84 15.58
CA ALA A 269 9.09 -42.77 17.04
C ALA A 269 8.75 -44.12 17.68
N GLU A 270 7.86 -44.92 17.07
CA GLU A 270 7.53 -46.27 17.52
C GLU A 270 8.72 -47.23 17.36
N LYS A 271 9.44 -47.19 16.23
CA LYS A 271 10.68 -47.96 16.00
C LYS A 271 11.80 -47.62 16.99
N GLU A 272 11.91 -46.34 17.36
CA GLU A 272 12.90 -45.87 18.34
C GLU A 272 12.51 -46.25 19.78
N ARG A 273 11.22 -46.45 20.09
CA ARG A 273 10.76 -46.95 21.40
C ARG A 273 10.91 -48.46 21.56
N SER A 274 10.85 -49.21 20.47
CA SER A 274 11.02 -50.67 20.47
C SER A 274 12.50 -51.12 20.49
N ARG A 275 13.44 -50.18 20.36
CA ARG A 275 14.89 -50.41 20.50
C ARG A 275 15.33 -50.07 21.91
#